data_AF-A0A962I6Q4-F1
#
_entry.id   AF-A0A962I6Q4-F1
#
_cell.length_a   1.000
_cell.length_b   1.000
_cell.length_c   1.000
_cell.angle_alpha   90.00
_cell.angle_beta   90.00
_cell.angle_gamma   90.00
#
_symmetry.space_group_name_H-M   'P 1'
#
loop_
_entity.id
_entity.type
_entity.pdbx_description
1 polymer ?
#
loop_
_entity_poly.entity_id
_entity_poly.type
_entity_poly.pdbx_seq_one_letter_code
_entity_poly.pdbx_strand_id
1 'polypeptide(L)'
;MAMTLLPEPHRRRPVAIGLLLAALVVFYLLFLHGFVVQHLDYGEQIDDMLAQEQRFRAKALERPALEARLAEIRQQEAGNSDFLPEQTFDLAAASLNSRLKQVIVAQASDQQRCQVISSQNERAREPELYERVTIKVRMRCDLPDLAKILHVLETQSPSLRVTDLNLFQQVFTGVGGANMLGSMDIRFDLSGYIRKPGGQA
;
A
#
# COMPACT_ATOMS: atom_id res chain seq x y z
N MET A 1 -52.02 38.55 -53.44
CA MET A 1 -51.32 37.73 -54.44
C MET A 1 -51.84 36.31 -54.32
N ALA A 2 -52.53 35.82 -55.35
CA ALA A 2 -53.16 34.51 -55.35
C ALA A 2 -52.09 33.42 -55.57
N MET A 3 -51.84 32.59 -54.56
CA MET A 3 -51.18 31.30 -54.78
C MET A 3 -52.23 30.30 -55.25
N THR A 4 -52.48 30.29 -56.55
CA THR A 4 -53.23 29.22 -57.20
C THR A 4 -52.33 27.98 -57.31
N LEU A 5 -52.47 27.08 -56.34
CA LEU A 5 -51.85 25.75 -56.34
C LEU A 5 -52.84 24.66 -56.79
N LEU A 6 -53.80 24.98 -57.67
CA LEU A 6 -54.82 24.03 -58.13
C LEU A 6 -54.58 23.66 -59.61
N PRO A 7 -54.09 22.44 -59.90
CA PRO A 7 -53.78 22.01 -61.25
C PRO A 7 -55.04 21.76 -62.10
N GLU A 8 -54.90 21.90 -63.42
CA GLU A 8 -55.96 21.76 -64.41
C GLU A 8 -56.70 20.41 -64.38
N PRO A 9 -58.01 20.37 -64.70
CA PRO A 9 -58.92 19.26 -64.40
C PRO A 9 -58.55 17.90 -65.00
N HIS A 10 -57.80 17.86 -66.10
CA HIS A 10 -57.39 16.64 -66.81
C HIS A 10 -56.12 15.99 -66.21
N ARG A 11 -55.39 16.69 -65.34
CA ARG A 11 -54.17 16.20 -64.66
C ARG A 11 -54.35 15.98 -63.15
N ARG A 12 -55.57 16.18 -62.63
CA ARG A 12 -55.91 16.02 -61.20
C ARG A 12 -55.85 14.59 -60.70
N ARG A 13 -56.15 13.60 -61.56
CA ARG A 13 -56.12 12.18 -61.19
C ARG A 13 -54.71 11.68 -60.80
N PRO A 14 -53.66 11.85 -61.63
CA PRO A 14 -52.32 11.41 -61.25
C PRO A 14 -51.73 12.25 -60.10
N VAL A 15 -52.08 13.54 -59.99
CA VAL A 15 -51.64 14.39 -58.86
C VAL A 15 -52.31 13.95 -57.56
N ALA A 16 -53.61 13.65 -57.55
CA ALA A 16 -54.30 13.14 -56.38
C ALA A 16 -53.79 11.77 -55.94
N ILE A 17 -53.49 10.88 -56.90
CA ILE A 17 -52.89 9.57 -56.62
C ILE A 17 -51.48 9.74 -56.07
N GLY A 18 -50.67 10.62 -56.66
CA GLY A 18 -49.32 10.92 -56.16
C GLY A 18 -49.33 11.49 -54.74
N LEU A 19 -50.31 12.35 -54.43
CA LEU A 19 -50.46 12.95 -53.10
C LEU A 19 -50.94 11.91 -52.07
N LEU A 20 -51.84 11.00 -52.46
CA LEU A 20 -52.27 9.88 -51.62
C LEU A 20 -51.12 8.89 -51.36
N LEU A 21 -50.31 8.57 -52.38
CA LEU A 21 -49.12 7.73 -52.23
C LEU A 21 -48.09 8.38 -51.32
N ALA A 22 -47.83 9.69 -51.50
CA ALA A 22 -46.94 10.44 -50.62
C ALA A 22 -47.46 10.45 -49.17
N ALA A 23 -48.77 10.62 -48.96
CA ALA A 23 -49.36 10.56 -47.63
C ALA A 23 -49.22 9.16 -46.99
N LEU A 24 -49.39 8.09 -47.78
CA LEU A 24 -49.17 6.71 -47.32
C LEU A 24 -47.70 6.45 -46.96
N VAL A 25 -46.75 6.94 -47.77
CA VAL A 25 -45.33 6.82 -47.49
C VAL A 25 -44.96 7.60 -46.22
N VAL A 26 -45.50 8.80 -46.03
CA VAL A 26 -45.27 9.58 -44.80
C VAL A 26 -45.87 8.87 -43.59
N PHE A 27 -47.07 8.31 -43.71
CA PHE A 27 -47.69 7.53 -42.63
C PHE A 27 -46.86 6.30 -42.28
N TYR A 28 -46.41 5.55 -43.29
CA TYR A 28 -45.55 4.38 -43.12
C TYR A 28 -44.21 4.76 -42.47
N LEU A 29 -43.57 5.84 -42.92
CA LEU A 29 -42.32 6.32 -42.34
C LEU A 29 -42.52 6.75 -40.88
N LEU A 30 -43.56 7.52 -40.55
CA LEU A 30 -43.78 7.93 -39.16
C LEU A 30 -44.06 6.74 -38.23
N PHE A 31 -44.86 5.78 -38.67
CA PHE A 31 -45.23 4.63 -37.86
C PHE A 31 -44.08 3.63 -37.71
N LEU A 32 -43.40 3.31 -38.81
CA LEU A 32 -42.29 2.36 -38.81
C LEU A 32 -41.02 2.97 -38.20
N HIS A 33 -40.67 4.21 -38.54
CA HIS A 33 -39.47 4.86 -38.02
C HIS A 33 -39.58 5.13 -36.53
N GLY A 34 -40.75 5.58 -36.05
CA GLY A 34 -40.98 5.76 -34.61
C GLY A 34 -40.87 4.44 -33.84
N PHE A 35 -41.48 3.38 -34.37
CA PHE A 35 -41.45 2.06 -33.75
C PHE A 35 -40.05 1.42 -33.73
N VAL A 36 -39.32 1.47 -34.85
CA VAL A 36 -38.00 0.82 -34.98
C VAL A 36 -36.92 1.55 -34.17
N VAL A 37 -36.88 2.89 -34.22
CA VAL A 37 -35.85 3.66 -33.49
C VAL A 37 -36.03 3.53 -31.99
N GLN A 38 -37.28 3.55 -31.51
CA GLN A 38 -37.55 3.43 -30.08
C GLN A 38 -37.28 2.02 -29.54
N HIS A 39 -37.42 0.96 -30.34
CA HIS A 39 -37.05 -0.40 -29.93
C HIS A 39 -35.54 -0.65 -29.90
N LEU A 40 -34.74 0.06 -30.73
CA LEU A 40 -33.28 -0.04 -30.68
C LEU A 40 -32.70 0.59 -29.40
N ASP A 41 -33.27 1.72 -28.96
CA ASP A 41 -32.82 2.45 -27.78
C ASP A 41 -33.05 1.68 -26.46
N TYR A 42 -34.13 0.87 -26.38
CA TYR A 42 -34.35 -0.04 -25.25
C TYR A 42 -33.38 -1.22 -25.24
N GLY A 43 -32.95 -1.71 -26.41
CA GLY A 43 -31.97 -2.77 -26.52
C GLY A 43 -30.60 -2.35 -25.97
N GLU A 44 -30.15 -1.14 -26.32
CA GLU A 44 -28.87 -0.60 -25.85
C GLU A 44 -28.83 -0.42 -24.33
N GLN A 45 -29.93 0.04 -23.72
CA GLN A 45 -30.03 0.17 -22.26
C GLN A 45 -29.97 -1.19 -21.54
N ILE A 46 -30.58 -2.23 -22.11
CA ILE A 46 -30.54 -3.59 -21.56
C ILE A 46 -29.12 -4.16 -21.65
N ASP A 47 -28.45 -3.95 -22.78
CA ASP A 47 -27.10 -4.44 -22.99
C ASP A 47 -26.08 -3.76 -22.07
N ASP A 48 -26.19 -2.45 -21.82
CA ASP A 48 -25.32 -1.75 -20.88
C ASP A 48 -25.53 -2.23 -19.43
N MET A 49 -26.78 -2.43 -19.00
CA MET A 49 -27.07 -3.00 -17.69
C MET A 49 -26.52 -4.41 -17.51
N LEU A 50 -26.64 -5.26 -18.54
CA LEU A 50 -26.04 -6.60 -18.55
C LEU A 50 -24.51 -6.54 -18.50
N ALA A 51 -23.89 -5.62 -19.24
CA ALA A 51 -22.44 -5.44 -19.22
C ALA A 51 -21.93 -4.97 -17.86
N GLN A 52 -22.66 -4.08 -17.17
CA GLN A 52 -22.34 -3.66 -15.82
C GLN A 52 -22.45 -4.82 -14.82
N GLU A 53 -23.53 -5.60 -14.90
CA GLU A 53 -23.77 -6.76 -14.03
C GLU A 53 -22.65 -7.80 -14.15
N GLN A 54 -22.23 -8.12 -15.37
CA GLN A 54 -21.13 -9.04 -15.64
C GLN A 54 -19.80 -8.54 -15.05
N ARG A 55 -19.51 -7.24 -15.15
CA ARG A 55 -18.29 -6.64 -14.55
C ARG A 55 -18.28 -6.75 -13.03
N PHE A 56 -19.43 -6.50 -12.38
CA PHE A 56 -19.55 -6.63 -10.93
C PHE A 56 -19.47 -8.09 -10.47
N ARG A 57 -20.09 -9.02 -11.20
CA ARG A 57 -19.95 -10.46 -10.94
C ARG A 57 -18.51 -10.92 -11.07
N ALA A 58 -17.81 -10.50 -12.11
CA ALA A 58 -16.40 -10.85 -12.31
C ALA A 58 -15.54 -10.39 -11.10
N LYS A 59 -15.72 -9.15 -10.64
CA LYS A 59 -15.03 -8.65 -9.44
C LYS A 59 -15.45 -9.37 -8.16
N ALA A 60 -16.72 -9.76 -8.04
CA ALA A 60 -17.21 -10.51 -6.88
C ALA A 60 -16.61 -11.92 -6.81
N LEU A 61 -16.38 -12.57 -7.95
CA LEU A 61 -15.75 -13.89 -8.04
C LEU A 61 -14.28 -13.88 -7.61
N GLU A 62 -13.59 -12.73 -7.66
CA GLU A 62 -12.21 -12.61 -7.18
C GLU A 62 -12.11 -12.52 -5.65
N ARG A 63 -13.18 -12.08 -4.97
CA ARG A 63 -13.21 -11.92 -3.50
C ARG A 63 -12.74 -13.15 -2.72
N PRO A 64 -13.23 -14.38 -2.96
CA PRO A 64 -12.79 -15.55 -2.18
C PRO A 64 -11.29 -15.84 -2.32
N ALA A 65 -10.71 -15.58 -3.49
CA ALA A 65 -9.27 -15.77 -3.70
C ALA A 65 -8.46 -14.71 -2.91
N LEU A 66 -8.94 -13.47 -2.87
CA LEU A 66 -8.33 -12.42 -2.04
C LEU A 66 -8.49 -12.71 -0.54
N GLU A 67 -9.67 -13.17 -0.11
CA GLU A 67 -9.95 -13.53 1.28
C GLU A 67 -9.09 -14.73 1.73
N ALA A 68 -8.87 -15.72 0.86
CA ALA A 68 -7.98 -16.84 1.13
C ALA A 68 -6.51 -16.39 1.27
N ARG A 69 -6.02 -15.52 0.38
CA ARG A 69 -4.66 -14.95 0.50
C ARG A 69 -4.51 -14.09 1.75
N LEU A 70 -5.52 -13.30 2.10
CA LEU A 70 -5.53 -12.54 3.35
C LEU A 70 -5.55 -13.45 4.57
N ALA A 71 -6.28 -14.57 4.53
CA ALA A 71 -6.28 -15.55 5.61
C ALA A 71 -4.92 -16.24 5.74
N GLU A 72 -4.26 -16.57 4.64
CA GLU A 72 -2.90 -17.13 4.61
C GLU A 72 -1.88 -16.15 5.20
N ILE A 73 -1.88 -14.89 4.74
CA ILE A 73 -1.03 -13.83 5.29
C ILE A 73 -1.30 -13.65 6.78
N ARG A 74 -2.58 -13.57 7.19
CA ARG A 74 -2.94 -13.47 8.61
C ARG A 74 -2.53 -14.68 9.43
N GLN A 75 -2.50 -15.89 8.88
CA GLN A 75 -2.00 -17.07 9.60
C GLN A 75 -0.48 -17.03 9.74
N GLN A 76 0.24 -16.56 8.72
CA GLN A 76 1.67 -16.30 8.78
C GLN A 76 1.99 -15.18 9.79
N GLU A 77 1.21 -14.10 9.79
CA GLU A 77 1.32 -12.95 10.69
C GLU A 77 0.74 -13.21 12.09
N ALA A 78 -0.18 -14.16 12.29
CA ALA A 78 -0.72 -14.55 13.60
C ALA A 78 0.35 -15.22 14.48
N GLY A 79 1.46 -15.65 13.87
CA GLY A 79 2.75 -15.90 14.54
C GLY A 79 3.45 -14.64 15.04
N ASN A 80 2.81 -13.47 14.93
CA ASN A 80 3.11 -12.14 15.45
C ASN A 80 4.55 -11.67 15.25
N SER A 81 4.88 -11.42 13.99
CA SER A 81 6.16 -10.83 13.59
C SER A 81 6.34 -9.35 13.99
N ASP A 82 5.31 -8.63 14.45
CA ASP A 82 5.48 -7.18 14.69
C ASP A 82 5.60 -6.78 16.16
N PHE A 83 5.17 -7.63 17.08
CA PHE A 83 5.22 -7.32 18.50
C PHE A 83 6.27 -8.16 19.20
N LEU A 84 6.94 -7.56 20.17
CA LEU A 84 7.80 -8.27 21.10
C LEU A 84 6.94 -9.28 21.90
N PRO A 85 7.40 -10.54 22.05
CA PRO A 85 6.65 -11.58 22.76
C PRO A 85 6.58 -11.33 24.28
N GLU A 86 7.41 -10.43 24.81
CA GLU A 86 7.49 -10.11 26.22
C GLU A 86 6.29 -9.26 26.70
N GLN A 87 5.85 -9.51 27.93
CA GLN A 87 4.65 -8.89 28.51
C GLN A 87 4.94 -7.59 29.28
N THR A 88 6.21 -7.32 29.61
CA THR A 88 6.62 -6.15 30.40
C THR A 88 7.76 -5.42 29.71
N PHE A 89 7.84 -4.11 29.92
CA PHE A 89 8.92 -3.28 29.40
C PHE A 89 10.31 -3.81 29.75
N ASP A 90 10.53 -4.18 31.02
CA ASP A 90 11.87 -4.55 31.48
C ASP A 90 12.33 -5.89 30.87
N LEU A 91 11.41 -6.85 30.68
CA LEU A 91 11.67 -8.10 29.97
C LEU A 91 11.94 -7.85 28.49
N ALA A 92 11.11 -7.02 27.86
CA ALA A 92 11.25 -6.64 26.45
C ALA A 92 12.61 -5.97 26.21
N ALA A 93 13.00 -4.99 27.03
CA ALA A 93 14.28 -4.30 26.91
C ALA A 93 15.49 -5.24 27.14
N ALA A 94 15.38 -6.19 28.07
CA ALA A 94 16.40 -7.22 28.26
C ALA A 94 16.52 -8.17 27.05
N SER A 95 15.39 -8.53 26.45
CA SER A 95 15.35 -9.36 25.25
C SER A 95 15.99 -8.65 24.05
N LEU A 96 15.71 -7.36 23.85
CA LEU A 96 16.28 -6.53 22.78
C LEU A 96 17.81 -6.45 22.91
N ASN A 97 18.30 -6.20 24.13
CA ASN A 97 19.74 -6.19 24.41
C ASN A 97 20.39 -7.54 24.13
N SER A 98 19.72 -8.65 24.44
CA SER A 98 20.22 -10.01 24.19
C SER A 98 20.25 -10.34 22.70
N ARG A 99 19.19 -10.00 21.97
CA ARG A 99 19.08 -10.16 20.51
C ARG A 99 20.13 -9.34 19.78
N LEU A 100 20.31 -8.07 20.14
CA LEU A 100 21.36 -7.22 19.58
C LEU A 100 22.74 -7.86 19.71
N LYS A 101 23.08 -8.36 20.91
CA LYS A 101 24.36 -9.05 21.15
C LYS A 101 24.49 -10.31 20.29
N GLN A 102 23.42 -11.09 20.15
CA GLN A 102 23.41 -12.29 19.30
C GLN A 102 23.64 -11.94 17.82
N VAL A 103 22.99 -10.90 17.30
CA VAL A 103 23.18 -10.45 15.91
C VAL A 103 24.60 -9.93 15.69
N ILE A 104 25.16 -9.17 16.63
CA ILE A 104 26.56 -8.72 16.55
C ILE A 104 27.51 -9.92 16.50
N VAL A 105 27.34 -10.90 17.39
CA VAL A 105 28.16 -12.12 17.42
C VAL A 105 28.04 -12.93 16.12
N ALA A 106 26.87 -12.96 15.50
CA ALA A 106 26.61 -13.71 14.28
C ALA A 106 27.11 -13.02 13.00
N GLN A 107 27.12 -11.68 12.97
CA GLN A 107 27.40 -10.91 11.74
C GLN A 107 28.77 -10.20 11.74
N ALA A 108 29.36 -9.94 12.91
CA ALA A 108 30.65 -9.27 12.99
C ALA A 108 31.77 -10.17 12.49
N SER A 109 32.62 -9.64 11.62
CA SER A 109 33.80 -10.33 11.10
C SER A 109 34.90 -10.42 12.16
N ASP A 110 35.00 -9.40 13.02
CA ASP A 110 35.93 -9.33 14.15
C ASP A 110 35.20 -8.82 15.41
N GLN A 111 35.11 -9.68 16.43
CA GLN A 111 34.44 -9.36 17.69
C GLN A 111 35.18 -8.31 18.52
N GLN A 112 36.49 -8.12 18.32
CA GLN A 112 37.23 -7.07 19.03
C GLN A 112 36.96 -5.68 18.45
N ARG A 113 36.62 -5.63 17.16
CA ARG A 113 36.33 -4.38 16.45
C ARG A 113 34.86 -3.97 16.58
N CYS A 114 33.96 -4.93 16.76
CA CYS A 114 32.52 -4.69 16.95
C CYS A 114 32.05 -5.02 18.38
N GLN A 115 31.94 -3.99 19.22
CA GLN A 115 31.61 -4.12 20.64
C GLN A 115 30.62 -3.04 21.11
N VAL A 116 29.64 -3.46 21.93
CA VAL A 116 28.67 -2.55 22.56
C VAL A 116 29.34 -1.87 23.75
N ILE A 117 29.41 -0.54 23.72
CA ILE A 117 29.97 0.29 24.80
C ILE A 117 28.96 0.44 25.92
N SER A 118 27.71 0.78 25.57
CA SER A 118 26.64 1.01 26.55
C SER A 118 25.28 0.82 25.91
N SER A 119 24.32 0.36 26.70
CA SER A 119 22.90 0.35 26.34
C SER A 119 22.09 0.95 27.49
N GLN A 120 21.14 1.82 27.17
CA GLN A 120 20.25 2.44 28.15
C GLN A 120 18.80 2.22 27.72
N ASN A 121 17.95 1.80 28.65
CA ASN A 121 16.53 1.60 28.36
C ASN A 121 15.80 2.93 28.50
N GLU A 122 15.01 3.32 27.50
CA GLU A 122 14.18 4.52 27.51
C GLU A 122 12.71 4.14 27.36
N ARG A 123 11.87 4.65 28.28
CA ARG A 123 10.42 4.52 28.21
C ARG A 123 9.85 5.65 27.35
N ALA A 124 8.86 5.32 26.53
CA ALA A 124 8.10 6.34 25.81
C ALA A 124 7.49 7.35 26.79
N ARG A 125 7.62 8.64 26.45
CA ARG A 125 7.12 9.75 27.28
C ARG A 125 5.73 10.20 26.83
N GLU A 126 5.39 9.91 25.58
CA GLU A 126 4.12 10.25 24.95
C GLU A 126 3.16 9.06 25.00
N PRO A 127 1.85 9.31 25.20
CA PRO A 127 0.85 8.25 25.15
C PRO A 127 0.74 7.71 23.72
N GLU A 128 1.05 6.43 23.56
CA GLU A 128 0.95 5.71 22.29
C GLU A 128 -0.07 4.56 22.42
N LEU A 129 -0.65 4.10 21.31
CA LEU A 129 -1.62 2.99 21.30
C LEU A 129 -1.03 1.70 21.92
N TYR A 130 0.27 1.49 21.73
CA TYR A 130 1.03 0.37 22.29
C TYR A 130 2.25 0.90 23.03
N GLU A 131 2.64 0.24 24.11
CA GLU A 131 3.81 0.60 24.90
C GLU A 131 5.07 0.34 24.07
N ARG A 132 5.75 1.42 23.70
CA ARG A 132 7.01 1.38 22.95
C ARG A 132 8.18 1.17 23.91
N VAL A 133 8.99 0.17 23.57
CA VAL A 133 10.21 -0.20 24.28
C VAL A 133 11.39 0.25 23.43
N THR A 134 12.17 1.21 23.92
CA THR A 134 13.35 1.72 23.19
C THR A 134 14.62 1.46 23.99
N ILE A 135 15.67 0.99 23.33
CA ILE A 135 17.02 0.92 23.90
C ILE A 135 17.96 1.84 23.12
N LYS A 136 18.66 2.72 23.83
CA LYS A 136 19.71 3.59 23.28
C LYS A 136 21.02 2.86 23.30
N VAL A 137 21.53 2.52 22.13
CA VAL A 137 22.74 1.73 21.98
C VAL A 137 23.89 2.63 21.55
N ARG A 138 25.01 2.49 22.24
CA ARG A 138 26.30 3.00 21.79
C ARG A 138 27.23 1.83 21.56
N MET A 139 27.78 1.71 20.37
CA MET A 139 28.71 0.65 20.00
C MET A 139 29.89 1.18 19.20
N ARG A 140 30.96 0.41 19.13
CA ARG A 140 32.07 0.61 18.19
C ARG A 140 32.08 -0.54 17.23
N CYS A 141 32.15 -0.27 15.93
CA CYS A 141 32.18 -1.29 14.88
C CYS A 141 32.67 -0.68 13.57
N ASP A 142 33.11 -1.53 12.64
CA ASP A 142 33.45 -1.09 11.29
C ASP A 142 32.18 -0.95 10.43
N LEU A 143 32.22 -0.03 9.48
CA LEU A 143 31.08 0.30 8.64
C LEU A 143 30.50 -0.90 7.84
N PRO A 144 31.31 -1.82 7.26
CA PRO A 144 30.77 -2.95 6.51
C PRO A 144 29.99 -3.94 7.38
N ASP A 145 30.46 -4.19 8.60
CA ASP A 145 29.79 -5.08 9.54
C ASP A 145 28.54 -4.42 10.12
N LEU A 146 28.59 -3.10 10.37
CA LEU A 146 27.42 -2.33 10.80
C LEU A 146 26.26 -2.45 9.81
N ALA A 147 26.52 -2.32 8.50
CA ALA A 147 25.48 -2.40 7.48
C ALA A 147 24.75 -3.76 7.50
N LYS A 148 25.49 -4.86 7.71
CA LYS A 148 24.90 -6.20 7.84
C LYS A 148 24.07 -6.32 9.12
N ILE A 149 24.59 -5.81 10.24
CA ILE A 149 23.91 -5.85 11.54
C ILE A 149 22.58 -5.08 11.47
N LEU A 150 22.57 -3.86 10.94
CA LEU A 150 21.35 -3.06 10.80
C LEU A 150 20.34 -3.75 9.88
N HIS A 151 20.81 -4.31 8.76
CA HIS A 151 19.94 -5.03 7.84
C HIS A 151 19.25 -6.22 8.52
N VAL A 152 20.00 -7.03 9.28
CA VAL A 152 19.42 -8.16 10.02
C VAL A 152 18.45 -7.67 11.10
N LEU A 153 18.78 -6.61 11.84
CA LEU A 153 17.91 -6.07 12.89
C LEU A 153 16.58 -5.53 12.34
N GLU A 154 16.58 -4.90 11.16
CA GLU A 154 15.36 -4.36 10.54
C GLU A 154 14.55 -5.41 9.77
N THR A 155 15.18 -6.48 9.27
CA THR A 155 14.50 -7.53 8.48
C THR A 155 14.01 -8.72 9.31
N GLN A 156 14.52 -8.88 10.53
CA GLN A 156 14.17 -10.01 11.38
C GLN A 156 12.88 -9.77 12.16
N SER A 157 12.07 -10.81 12.33
CA SER A 157 10.94 -10.83 13.26
C SER A 157 11.44 -10.99 14.71
N PRO A 158 10.98 -10.19 15.70
CA PRO A 158 9.90 -9.20 15.62
C PRO A 158 10.34 -7.87 14.98
N SER A 159 9.43 -7.07 14.39
CA SER A 159 9.81 -5.83 13.69
C SER A 159 10.43 -4.82 14.67
N LEU A 160 11.74 -4.65 14.52
CA LEU A 160 12.51 -3.66 15.25
C LEU A 160 12.81 -2.49 14.31
N ARG A 161 12.78 -1.29 14.86
CA ARG A 161 13.09 -0.07 14.10
C ARG A 161 14.30 0.61 14.68
N VAL A 162 15.27 0.88 13.83
CA VAL A 162 16.45 1.68 14.15
C VAL A 162 16.12 3.15 13.88
N THR A 163 16.24 3.99 14.89
CA THR A 163 16.06 5.44 14.78
C THR A 163 17.30 6.17 15.29
N ASP A 164 17.42 7.46 14.96
CA ASP A 164 18.46 8.35 15.48
C ASP A 164 19.90 7.81 15.30
N LEU A 165 20.19 7.24 14.12
CA LEU A 165 21.51 6.73 13.79
C LEU A 165 22.52 7.88 13.63
N ASN A 166 23.51 7.89 14.51
CA ASN A 166 24.61 8.85 14.52
C ASN A 166 25.95 8.11 14.44
N LEU A 167 26.80 8.52 13.51
CA LEU A 167 28.11 7.93 13.24
C LEU A 167 29.21 8.94 13.57
N PHE A 168 30.12 8.57 14.46
CA PHE A 168 31.25 9.40 14.87
C PHE A 168 32.56 8.70 14.52
N GLN A 169 33.35 9.31 13.64
CA GLN A 169 34.67 8.80 13.30
C GLN A 169 35.73 9.45 14.20
N GLN A 170 36.48 8.63 14.94
CA GLN A 170 37.62 9.11 15.73
C GLN A 170 38.87 9.08 14.83
N VAL A 171 39.35 10.25 14.44
CA VAL A 171 40.63 10.39 13.73
C VAL A 171 41.73 10.59 14.76
N PHE A 172 42.72 9.70 14.81
CA PHE A 172 43.89 9.88 15.66
C PHE A 172 45.08 10.30 14.79
N THR A 173 45.67 11.44 15.11
CA THR A 173 46.92 11.89 14.49
C THR A 173 48.08 11.25 15.23
N GLY A 174 48.72 10.25 14.61
CA GLY A 174 49.89 9.60 15.19
C GLY A 174 51.11 10.52 15.21
N VAL A 175 52.07 10.24 16.11
CA VAL A 175 53.39 10.89 16.10
C VAL A 175 54.09 10.49 14.80
N GLY A 176 54.20 11.44 13.86
CA GLY A 176 54.66 11.20 12.48
C GLY A 176 53.71 11.68 11.38
N GLY A 177 52.56 12.29 11.72
CA GLY A 177 51.68 12.94 10.74
C GLY A 177 50.81 11.99 9.91
N ALA A 178 50.87 10.69 10.17
CA ALA A 178 49.95 9.72 9.60
C ALA A 178 48.61 9.79 10.36
N ASN A 179 47.54 10.13 9.64
CA ASN A 179 46.17 10.01 10.14
C ASN A 179 45.80 8.53 10.11
N MET A 180 45.67 7.91 11.29
CA MET A 180 45.09 6.58 11.40
C MET A 180 43.58 6.72 11.60
N LEU A 181 42.80 6.06 10.75
CA LEU A 181 41.36 5.92 10.96
C LEU A 181 41.17 5.00 12.18
N GLY A 182 40.68 5.57 13.28
CA GLY A 182 40.29 4.82 14.48
C GLY A 182 38.93 4.14 14.32
N SER A 183 38.54 3.35 15.33
CA SER A 183 37.22 2.71 15.40
C SER A 183 36.09 3.74 15.35
N MET A 184 35.03 3.47 14.60
CA MET A 184 33.84 4.33 14.51
C MET A 184 32.95 4.12 15.75
N ASP A 185 32.55 5.20 16.42
CA ASP A 185 31.57 5.20 17.50
C ASP A 185 30.19 5.44 16.89
N ILE A 186 29.29 4.49 17.09
CA ILE A 186 27.97 4.44 16.47
C ILE A 186 26.94 4.53 17.59
N ARG A 187 25.93 5.37 17.40
CA ARG A 187 24.81 5.54 18.33
C ARG A 187 23.51 5.42 17.57
N PHE A 188 22.59 4.63 18.09
CA PHE A 188 21.26 4.49 17.52
C PHE A 188 20.29 4.05 18.59
N ASP A 189 19.02 4.31 18.32
CA ASP A 189 17.91 3.91 19.16
C ASP A 189 17.23 2.71 18.48
N LEU A 190 17.08 1.61 19.22
CA LEU A 190 16.37 0.42 18.74
C LEU A 190 15.03 0.34 19.46
N SER A 191 13.95 0.40 18.68
CA SER A 191 12.59 0.43 19.21
C SER A 191 11.78 -0.77 18.75
N GLY A 192 10.90 -1.25 19.62
CA GLY A 192 9.89 -2.26 19.34
C GLY A 192 8.66 -2.06 20.21
N TYR A 193 7.57 -2.75 19.90
CA TYR A 193 6.29 -2.57 20.57
C TYR A 193 5.87 -3.83 21.34
N ILE A 194 5.29 -3.64 22.53
CA ILE A 194 4.60 -4.71 23.27
C ILE A 194 3.08 -4.49 23.20
N ARG A 195 2.29 -5.56 23.31
CA ARG A 195 0.81 -5.53 23.18
C ARG A 195 0.07 -4.82 24.32
N LYS A 196 0.80 -4.15 25.22
CA LYS A 196 0.24 -3.41 26.35
C LYS A 196 -0.07 -1.97 25.90
N PRO A 197 -1.20 -1.37 26.31
CA PRO A 197 -1.50 0.03 25.96
C PRO A 197 -0.42 0.98 26.51
N GLY A 198 0.06 1.89 25.66
CA GLY A 198 1.19 2.80 25.93
C GLY A 198 0.83 4.08 26.70
N GLY A 199 -0.25 4.06 27.47
CA GLY A 199 -0.85 5.24 28.10
C GLY A 199 -2.28 5.41 27.62
N GLN A 200 -3.18 5.79 28.53
CA GLN A 200 -4.62 5.88 28.26
C GLN A 200 -4.88 6.85 27.10
N ALA A 201 -5.46 6.35 26.00
CA ALA A 201 -6.22 7.16 25.07
C ALA A 201 -7.60 7.46 25.67
#